data_AF-A0A7C1LZ71-F1
#
_entry.id   AF-A0A7C1LZ71-F1
#
_cell.length_a   1.000
_cell.length_b   1.000
_cell.length_c   1.000
_cell.angle_alpha   90.00
_cell.angle_beta   90.00
_cell.angle_gamma   90.00
#
_symmetry.space_group_name_H-M   'P 1'
#
loop_
_entity.id
_entity.type
_entity.pdbx_description
1 polymer ?
#
loop_
_entity_poly.entity_id
_entity_poly.type
_entity_poly.pdbx_seq_one_letter_code
_entity_poly.pdbx_strand_id
1 'polypeptide(L)'
;MDFNNNLESFKNKKDLIEELEFYKTIISKKVKGGDYNSALEKVRSALVLIEEHQEIFNIEKEIRDFYEIKKYVDSELKHHRLIYERRFNNLLREELNELNLENFSKLLAMLKNDIDQDIYKYNLEDINIDITKYFKFIKRLYEVLSCYKVLNYKDASEKIFEFVKEIKTENYPNLKLLISSVYKKLLSYRLRNYSKEFDKLSISTLSKKMKMNQDQLIGFINLIKKQPKSPVKYYTSDTQEVFFKKPSV
;
A
#
# COMPACT_ATOMS: atom_id res chain seq x y z
N MET A 1 -22.77 -4.93 27.74
CA MET A 1 -24.16 -4.88 28.22
C MET A 1 -24.98 -5.49 27.09
N ASP A 2 -25.43 -6.74 27.09
CA ASP A 2 -25.47 -7.82 28.09
C ASP A 2 -25.22 -9.15 27.36
N PHE A 3 -24.31 -9.99 27.87
CA PHE A 3 -24.02 -11.34 27.38
C PHE A 3 -24.21 -12.41 28.46
N ASN A 4 -24.97 -12.11 29.51
CA ASN A 4 -25.33 -13.07 30.55
C ASN A 4 -26.83 -13.27 30.50
N ASN A 5 -27.30 -14.41 29.96
CA ASN A 5 -28.48 -15.13 30.49
C ASN A 5 -28.92 -16.43 29.80
N ASN A 6 -28.21 -16.99 28.81
CA ASN A 6 -28.62 -18.28 28.22
C ASN A 6 -27.62 -19.42 28.44
N LEU A 7 -27.13 -19.58 29.68
CA LEU A 7 -26.62 -20.88 30.13
C LEU A 7 -27.81 -21.76 30.53
N GLU A 8 -28.67 -22.10 29.56
CA GLU A 8 -29.51 -23.28 29.73
C GLU A 8 -28.55 -24.48 29.67
N SER A 9 -28.23 -25.05 30.82
CA SER A 9 -27.53 -26.34 30.85
C SER A 9 -28.37 -27.34 30.06
N PHE A 10 -27.88 -27.84 28.93
CA PHE A 10 -28.59 -28.84 28.15
C PHE A 10 -28.96 -30.02 29.06
N LYS A 11 -30.24 -30.35 29.11
CA LYS A 11 -30.74 -31.40 30.00
C LYS A 11 -30.34 -32.79 29.53
N ASN A 12 -30.03 -32.95 28.24
CA ASN A 12 -29.57 -34.21 27.67
C ASN A 12 -28.64 -33.96 26.47
N LYS A 13 -27.86 -35.00 26.10
CA LYS A 13 -26.91 -34.96 24.96
C LYS A 13 -27.58 -34.70 23.61
N LYS A 14 -28.82 -35.17 23.43
CA LYS A 14 -29.55 -35.08 22.16
C LYS A 14 -29.83 -33.62 21.82
N ASP A 15 -30.26 -32.83 22.79
CA ASP A 15 -30.53 -31.40 22.63
C ASP A 15 -29.26 -30.64 22.18
N LEU A 16 -28.10 -30.96 22.77
CA LEU A 16 -26.81 -30.41 22.36
C LEU A 16 -26.46 -30.78 20.90
N ILE A 17 -26.66 -32.05 20.51
CA ILE A 17 -26.40 -32.49 19.13
C ILE A 17 -27.32 -31.76 18.15
N GLU A 18 -28.60 -31.59 18.48
CA GLU A 18 -29.56 -30.85 17.62
C GLU A 18 -29.12 -29.40 17.40
N GLU A 19 -28.65 -28.72 18.45
CA GLU A 19 -28.09 -27.36 18.33
C GLU A 19 -26.82 -27.34 17.46
N LEU A 20 -25.92 -28.32 17.62
CA LEU A 20 -24.72 -28.43 16.79
C LEU A 20 -25.04 -28.70 15.30
N GLU A 21 -26.07 -29.50 15.00
CA GLU A 21 -26.55 -29.70 13.63
C GLU A 21 -27.19 -28.43 13.05
N PHE A 22 -27.84 -27.61 13.89
CA PHE A 22 -28.30 -26.28 13.49
C PHE A 22 -27.12 -25.36 13.13
N TYR A 23 -26.05 -25.35 13.93
CA TYR A 23 -24.80 -24.65 13.59
C TYR A 23 -24.23 -25.11 12.24
N LYS A 24 -24.12 -26.43 12.01
CA LYS A 24 -23.65 -26.97 10.71
C LYS A 24 -24.49 -26.47 9.55
N THR A 25 -25.81 -26.39 9.73
CA THR A 25 -26.74 -25.87 8.71
C THR A 25 -26.49 -24.39 8.42
N ILE A 26 -26.28 -23.56 9.45
CA ILE A 26 -25.94 -22.14 9.28
C ILE A 26 -24.60 -22.00 8.56
N ILE A 27 -23.57 -22.72 9.02
CA ILE A 27 -22.22 -22.68 8.43
C ILE A 27 -22.29 -23.06 6.95
N SER A 28 -23.01 -24.13 6.61
CA SER A 28 -23.19 -24.55 5.21
C SER A 28 -23.85 -23.46 4.35
N LYS A 29 -24.88 -22.79 4.87
CA LYS A 29 -25.52 -21.66 4.17
C LYS A 29 -24.55 -20.49 3.95
N LYS A 30 -23.74 -20.16 4.95
CA LYS A 30 -22.72 -19.09 4.87
C LYS A 30 -21.63 -19.40 3.86
N VAL A 31 -21.10 -20.63 3.88
CA VAL A 31 -20.15 -21.14 2.89
C VAL A 31 -20.72 -21.06 1.47
N LYS A 32 -21.95 -21.54 1.26
CA LYS A 32 -22.62 -21.46 -0.06
C LYS A 32 -22.81 -20.02 -0.55
N GLY A 33 -22.98 -19.07 0.38
CA GLY A 33 -23.07 -17.64 0.09
C GLY A 33 -21.72 -16.92 -0.04
N GLY A 34 -20.60 -17.62 0.13
CA GLY A 34 -19.25 -17.04 0.10
C GLY A 34 -18.89 -16.17 1.32
N ASP A 35 -19.68 -16.22 2.40
CA ASP A 35 -19.44 -15.46 3.63
C ASP A 35 -18.61 -16.29 4.62
N TYR A 36 -17.35 -16.53 4.26
CA TYR A 36 -16.46 -17.43 5.01
C TYR A 36 -16.06 -16.88 6.38
N ASN A 37 -15.93 -15.55 6.52
CA ASN A 37 -15.64 -14.95 7.81
C ASN A 37 -16.79 -15.19 8.80
N SER A 38 -18.04 -14.95 8.39
CA SER A 38 -19.20 -15.26 9.24
C SER A 38 -19.34 -16.76 9.49
N ALA A 39 -19.05 -17.61 8.49
CA ALA A 39 -19.01 -19.07 8.69
C ALA A 39 -18.00 -19.46 9.78
N LEU A 40 -16.81 -18.86 9.77
CA LEU A 40 -15.75 -19.14 10.73
C LEU A 40 -16.15 -18.71 12.15
N GLU A 41 -16.80 -17.56 12.31
CA GLU A 41 -17.35 -17.13 13.60
C GLU A 41 -18.37 -18.14 14.15
N LYS A 42 -19.23 -18.69 13.28
CA LYS A 42 -20.19 -19.74 13.69
C LYS A 42 -19.52 -21.06 14.04
N VAL A 43 -18.45 -21.43 13.36
CA VAL A 43 -17.62 -22.59 13.75
C VAL A 43 -17.01 -22.37 15.13
N ARG A 44 -16.51 -21.16 15.43
CA ARG A 44 -15.96 -20.83 16.75
C ARG A 44 -17.02 -20.91 17.84
N SER A 45 -18.21 -20.34 17.62
CA SER A 45 -19.32 -20.44 18.58
C SER A 45 -19.69 -21.89 18.88
N ALA A 46 -19.75 -22.76 17.86
CA ALA A 46 -20.06 -24.17 18.07
C ALA A 46 -18.94 -24.92 18.81
N LEU A 47 -17.67 -24.60 18.54
CA LEU A 47 -16.55 -25.18 19.28
C LEU A 47 -16.55 -24.76 20.76
N VAL A 48 -16.90 -23.51 21.08
CA VAL A 48 -17.08 -23.07 22.47
C VAL A 48 -18.19 -23.86 23.15
N LEU A 49 -19.33 -24.04 22.47
CA LEU A 49 -20.45 -24.83 23.00
C LEU A 49 -20.04 -26.27 23.32
N ILE A 50 -19.23 -26.87 22.45
CA ILE A 50 -18.66 -28.20 22.64
C ILE A 50 -17.70 -28.22 23.85
N GLU A 51 -16.78 -27.26 23.93
CA GLU A 51 -15.81 -27.16 25.03
C GLU A 51 -16.50 -27.04 26.40
N GLU A 52 -17.62 -26.32 26.47
CA GLU A 52 -18.43 -26.16 27.69
C GLU A 52 -19.12 -27.45 28.15
N HIS A 53 -19.34 -28.42 27.26
CA HIS A 53 -20.12 -29.63 27.54
C HIS A 53 -19.33 -30.94 27.44
N GLN A 54 -18.04 -30.88 27.08
CA GLN A 54 -17.20 -32.06 26.84
C GLN A 54 -16.96 -32.95 28.07
N GLU A 55 -17.03 -32.37 29.28
CA GLU A 55 -16.87 -33.13 30.53
C GLU A 55 -18.14 -33.90 30.90
N ILE A 56 -19.30 -33.47 30.39
CA ILE A 56 -20.62 -34.00 30.73
C ILE A 56 -21.06 -35.03 29.68
N PHE A 57 -20.76 -34.79 28.41
CA PHE A 57 -21.18 -35.65 27.31
C PHE A 57 -19.98 -36.09 26.46
N ASN A 58 -19.96 -37.38 26.06
CA ASN A 58 -18.98 -37.87 25.09
C ASN A 58 -19.27 -37.30 23.68
N ILE A 59 -18.54 -36.27 23.27
CA ILE A 59 -18.76 -35.51 22.01
C ILE A 59 -17.49 -35.46 21.12
N GLU A 60 -16.62 -36.46 21.23
CA GLU A 60 -15.37 -36.54 20.45
C GLU A 60 -15.58 -36.52 18.93
N LYS A 61 -16.69 -37.09 18.46
CA LYS A 61 -17.04 -37.10 17.05
C LYS A 61 -17.38 -35.68 16.58
N GLU A 62 -18.23 -34.99 17.31
CA GLU A 62 -18.68 -33.63 17.00
C GLU A 62 -17.50 -32.65 17.04
N ILE A 63 -16.59 -32.78 18.01
CA ILE A 63 -15.32 -32.05 18.06
C ILE A 63 -14.56 -32.19 16.74
N ARG A 64 -14.37 -33.43 16.29
CA ARG A 64 -13.63 -33.73 15.05
C ARG A 64 -14.30 -33.14 13.83
N ASP A 65 -15.62 -33.33 13.70
CA ASP A 65 -16.42 -32.77 12.60
C ASP A 65 -16.24 -31.23 12.52
N PHE A 66 -16.33 -30.52 13.64
CA PHE A 66 -16.19 -29.06 13.65
C PHE A 66 -14.77 -28.59 13.37
N TYR A 67 -13.73 -29.33 13.77
CA TYR A 67 -12.36 -29.02 13.37
C TYR A 67 -12.12 -29.23 11.88
N GLU A 68 -12.72 -30.25 11.27
CA GLU A 68 -12.67 -30.45 9.82
C GLU A 68 -13.36 -29.30 9.08
N ILE A 69 -14.54 -28.90 9.52
CA ILE A 69 -15.26 -27.73 8.99
C ILE A 69 -14.42 -26.46 9.17
N LYS A 70 -13.82 -26.23 10.35
CA LYS A 70 -12.94 -25.09 10.61
C LYS A 70 -11.80 -25.02 9.61
N LYS A 71 -11.09 -26.14 9.42
CA LYS A 71 -9.95 -26.24 8.51
C LYS A 71 -10.35 -25.91 7.07
N TYR A 72 -11.50 -26.40 6.63
CA TYR A 72 -12.04 -26.07 5.31
C TYR A 72 -12.35 -24.58 5.18
N VAL A 73 -13.14 -24.01 6.10
CA VAL A 73 -13.54 -22.60 6.06
C VAL A 73 -12.32 -21.67 6.14
N ASP A 74 -11.35 -21.98 7.01
CA ASP A 74 -10.09 -21.23 7.12
C ASP A 74 -9.29 -21.26 5.82
N SER A 75 -9.24 -22.41 5.14
CA SER A 75 -8.53 -22.56 3.87
C SER A 75 -9.16 -21.70 2.78
N GLU A 76 -10.48 -21.77 2.64
CA GLU A 76 -11.22 -20.98 1.64
C GLU A 76 -11.11 -19.48 1.92
N LEU A 77 -11.27 -19.07 3.19
CA LEU A 77 -11.09 -17.68 3.61
C LEU A 77 -9.70 -17.16 3.22
N LYS A 78 -8.64 -17.91 3.55
CA LYS A 78 -7.27 -17.55 3.19
C LYS A 78 -7.08 -17.49 1.67
N HIS A 79 -7.64 -18.43 0.93
CA HIS A 79 -7.56 -18.44 -0.53
C HIS A 79 -8.16 -17.17 -1.14
N HIS A 80 -9.37 -16.80 -0.73
CA HIS A 80 -10.04 -15.61 -1.23
C HIS A 80 -9.30 -14.32 -0.84
N ARG A 81 -8.85 -14.19 0.41
CA ARG A 81 -8.02 -13.05 0.85
C ARG A 81 -6.79 -12.86 -0.03
N LEU A 82 -6.08 -13.94 -0.28
CA LEU A 82 -4.83 -13.96 -1.02
C LEU A 82 -5.01 -13.50 -2.48
N ILE A 83 -6.20 -13.63 -3.06
CA ILE A 83 -6.51 -13.05 -4.37
C ILE A 83 -6.43 -11.52 -4.32
N TYR A 84 -7.05 -10.86 -3.34
CA TYR A 84 -7.02 -9.41 -3.19
C TYR A 84 -5.61 -8.91 -2.84
N GLU A 85 -4.92 -9.60 -1.93
CA GLU A 85 -3.53 -9.28 -1.57
C GLU A 85 -2.62 -9.34 -2.80
N ARG A 86 -2.75 -10.39 -3.63
CA ARG A 86 -1.98 -10.52 -4.87
C ARG A 86 -2.30 -9.41 -5.86
N ARG A 87 -3.58 -9.07 -6.05
CA ARG A 87 -3.99 -7.97 -6.93
C ARG A 87 -3.37 -6.65 -6.49
N PHE A 88 -3.43 -6.32 -5.20
CA PHE A 88 -2.83 -5.10 -4.67
C PHE A 88 -1.30 -5.12 -4.81
N ASN A 89 -0.64 -6.19 -4.41
CA ASN A 89 0.81 -6.33 -4.53
C ASN A 89 1.31 -6.26 -5.98
N ASN A 90 0.53 -6.76 -6.94
CA ASN A 90 0.86 -6.65 -8.35
C ASN A 90 0.81 -5.18 -8.82
N LEU A 91 -0.23 -4.42 -8.42
CA LEU A 91 -0.29 -2.98 -8.68
C LEU A 91 0.94 -2.26 -8.09
N LEU A 92 1.34 -2.57 -6.85
CA LEU A 92 2.52 -1.98 -6.23
C LEU A 92 3.83 -2.23 -7.00
N ARG A 93 3.88 -3.28 -7.82
CA ARG A 93 5.04 -3.66 -8.64
C ARG A 93 5.00 -3.08 -10.06
N GLU A 94 3.87 -2.52 -10.49
CA GLU A 94 3.76 -1.91 -11.81
C GLU A 94 4.70 -0.70 -11.93
N GLU A 95 5.24 -0.49 -13.13
CA GLU A 95 5.99 0.72 -13.43
C GLU A 95 5.03 1.91 -13.44
N LEU A 96 5.18 2.81 -12.46
CA LEU A 96 4.33 3.98 -12.32
C LEU A 96 5.05 5.23 -12.81
N ASN A 97 4.42 5.96 -13.71
CA ASN A 97 4.92 7.21 -14.29
C ASN A 97 3.79 8.25 -14.45
N GLU A 98 4.15 9.48 -14.82
CA GLU A 98 3.18 10.58 -14.96
C GLU A 98 2.10 10.31 -16.02
N LEU A 99 2.39 9.48 -17.03
CA LEU A 99 1.48 9.20 -18.15
C LEU A 99 0.44 8.14 -17.78
N ASN A 100 0.81 7.16 -16.96
CA ASN A 100 -0.08 6.06 -16.57
C ASN A 100 -0.72 6.22 -15.18
N LEU A 101 -0.37 7.25 -14.41
CA LEU A 101 -0.88 7.49 -13.05
C LEU A 101 -2.41 7.53 -12.98
N GLU A 102 -3.08 8.10 -13.98
CA GLU A 102 -4.55 8.14 -14.04
C GLU A 102 -5.15 6.73 -14.21
N ASN A 103 -4.64 5.96 -15.17
CA ASN A 103 -5.10 4.59 -15.41
C ASN A 103 -4.81 3.69 -14.20
N PHE A 104 -3.63 3.84 -13.60
CA PHE A 104 -3.29 3.17 -12.35
C PHE A 104 -4.29 3.49 -11.24
N SER A 105 -4.65 4.77 -11.07
CA SER A 105 -5.60 5.21 -10.05
C SER A 105 -7.00 4.60 -10.27
N LYS A 106 -7.42 4.44 -11.53
CA LYS A 106 -8.67 3.74 -11.88
C LYS A 106 -8.62 2.27 -11.50
N LEU A 107 -7.53 1.56 -11.81
CA LEU A 107 -7.36 0.16 -11.44
C LEU A 107 -7.37 -0.05 -9.93
N LEU A 108 -6.69 0.83 -9.19
CA LEU A 108 -6.70 0.81 -7.72
C LEU A 108 -8.10 1.08 -7.17
N ALA A 109 -8.88 1.97 -7.80
CA ALA A 109 -10.25 2.28 -7.38
C ALA A 109 -11.19 1.11 -7.63
N MET A 110 -11.04 0.43 -8.77
CA MET A 110 -11.78 -0.81 -9.05
C MET A 110 -11.47 -1.88 -8.00
N LEU A 111 -10.19 -2.11 -7.68
CA LEU A 111 -9.80 -3.04 -6.62
C LEU A 111 -10.38 -2.65 -5.26
N LYS A 112 -10.38 -1.36 -4.92
CA LYS A 112 -10.95 -0.87 -3.66
C LYS A 112 -12.46 -1.14 -3.60
N ASN A 113 -13.19 -0.90 -4.69
CA ASN A 113 -14.62 -1.17 -4.76
C ASN A 113 -14.92 -2.67 -4.59
N ASP A 114 -14.14 -3.54 -5.23
CA ASP A 114 -14.26 -4.99 -5.06
C ASP A 114 -14.04 -5.41 -3.60
N ILE A 115 -13.06 -4.79 -2.92
CA ILE A 115 -12.77 -5.03 -1.50
C ILE A 115 -13.90 -4.53 -0.61
N ASP A 116 -14.43 -3.32 -0.85
CA ASP A 116 -15.50 -2.75 -0.04
C ASP A 116 -16.78 -3.60 -0.11
N GLN A 117 -17.06 -4.25 -1.26
CA GLN A 117 -18.21 -5.15 -1.43
C GLN A 117 -18.08 -6.46 -0.64
N ASP A 118 -16.86 -6.96 -0.47
CA ASP A 118 -16.59 -8.26 0.15
C ASP A 118 -15.82 -8.16 1.48
N ILE A 119 -15.69 -6.94 2.02
CA ILE A 119 -14.83 -6.63 3.17
C ILE A 119 -15.09 -7.57 4.35
N TYR A 120 -16.35 -7.68 4.77
CA TYR A 120 -16.73 -8.51 5.90
C TYR A 120 -16.76 -9.99 5.58
N LYS A 121 -16.99 -10.39 4.30
CA LYS A 121 -17.06 -11.80 3.89
C LYS A 121 -15.71 -12.47 3.96
N TYR A 122 -14.66 -11.72 3.60
CA TYR A 122 -13.28 -12.23 3.55
C TYR A 122 -12.33 -11.54 4.54
N ASN A 123 -12.85 -10.75 5.48
CA ASN A 123 -12.10 -10.05 6.53
C ASN A 123 -11.05 -9.04 6.00
N LEU A 124 -11.33 -8.36 4.89
CA LEU A 124 -10.36 -7.56 4.12
C LEU A 124 -10.05 -6.16 4.70
N GLU A 125 -10.37 -5.90 5.97
CA GLU A 125 -10.23 -4.58 6.59
C GLU A 125 -8.79 -4.06 6.54
N ASP A 126 -7.81 -4.93 6.78
CA ASP A 126 -6.38 -4.61 6.74
C ASP A 126 -5.94 -4.17 5.34
N ILE A 127 -6.34 -4.91 4.30
CA ILE A 127 -6.03 -4.60 2.90
C ILE A 127 -6.71 -3.27 2.49
N ASN A 128 -7.94 -3.03 2.94
CA ASN A 128 -8.66 -1.79 2.65
C ASN A 128 -7.97 -0.56 3.27
N ILE A 129 -7.46 -0.70 4.50
CA ILE A 129 -6.68 0.34 5.18
C ILE A 129 -5.42 0.68 4.38
N ASP A 130 -4.70 -0.33 3.91
CA ASP A 130 -3.47 -0.14 3.14
C ASP A 130 -3.72 0.54 1.79
N ILE A 131 -4.75 0.11 1.05
CA ILE A 131 -5.17 0.76 -0.21
C ILE A 131 -5.59 2.21 0.04
N THR A 132 -6.34 2.46 1.11
CA THR A 132 -6.76 3.82 1.48
C THR A 132 -5.56 4.70 1.81
N LYS A 133 -4.56 4.14 2.51
CA LYS A 133 -3.29 4.83 2.78
C LYS A 133 -2.53 5.12 1.49
N TYR A 134 -2.48 4.18 0.55
CA TYR A 134 -1.87 4.38 -0.75
C TYR A 134 -2.56 5.50 -1.56
N PHE A 135 -3.90 5.57 -1.54
CA PHE A 135 -4.65 6.67 -2.20
C PHE A 135 -4.28 8.05 -1.65
N LYS A 136 -4.01 8.18 -0.35
CA LYS A 136 -3.52 9.44 0.23
C LYS A 136 -2.18 9.86 -0.39
N PHE A 137 -1.29 8.90 -0.66
CA PHE A 137 -0.05 9.20 -1.37
C PHE A 137 -0.30 9.57 -2.84
N ILE A 138 -1.17 8.88 -3.57
CA ILE A 138 -1.53 9.30 -4.95
C ILE A 138 -2.02 10.75 -4.97
N LYS A 139 -2.95 11.11 -4.06
CA LYS A 139 -3.50 12.48 -4.01
C LYS A 139 -2.39 13.52 -3.82
N ARG A 140 -1.48 13.28 -2.87
CA ARG A 140 -0.34 14.19 -2.62
C ARG A 140 0.64 14.23 -3.78
N LEU A 141 0.82 13.11 -4.48
CA LEU A 141 1.63 13.10 -5.69
C LEU A 141 1.02 13.99 -6.78
N TYR A 142 -0.30 14.01 -6.96
CA TYR A 142 -0.95 14.95 -7.88
C TYR A 142 -0.71 16.41 -7.48
N GLU A 143 -0.69 16.74 -6.19
CA GLU A 143 -0.33 18.08 -5.73
C GLU A 143 1.13 18.44 -6.08
N VAL A 144 2.07 17.51 -5.87
CA VAL A 144 3.47 17.67 -6.28
C VAL A 144 3.57 17.93 -7.79
N LEU A 145 2.90 17.10 -8.59
CA LEU A 145 2.90 17.22 -10.05
C LEU A 145 2.26 18.54 -10.51
N SER A 146 1.25 19.03 -9.81
CA SER A 146 0.64 20.34 -10.09
C SER A 146 1.63 21.49 -9.85
N CYS A 147 2.29 21.53 -8.68
CA CYS A 147 3.32 22.53 -8.37
C CYS A 147 4.49 22.47 -9.36
N TYR A 148 4.88 21.26 -9.76
CA TYR A 148 5.91 21.02 -10.76
C TYR A 148 5.53 21.59 -12.13
N LYS A 149 4.29 21.39 -12.59
CA LYS A 149 3.80 21.90 -13.89
C LYS A 149 3.80 23.43 -13.98
N VAL A 150 3.53 24.13 -12.87
CA VAL A 150 3.57 25.59 -12.79
C VAL A 150 5.01 26.11 -12.57
N LEU A 151 6.01 25.21 -12.52
CA LEU A 151 7.43 25.52 -12.39
C LEU A 151 7.79 26.32 -11.12
N ASN A 152 6.96 26.24 -10.08
CA ASN A 152 7.27 26.79 -8.77
C ASN A 152 8.25 25.86 -8.04
N TYR A 153 9.55 26.07 -8.28
CA TYR A 153 10.61 25.21 -7.75
C TYR A 153 10.58 25.07 -6.24
N LYS A 154 10.35 26.18 -5.51
CA LYS A 154 10.38 26.18 -4.05
C LYS A 154 9.29 25.26 -3.51
N ASP A 155 8.06 25.48 -3.93
CA ASP A 155 6.89 24.75 -3.43
C ASP A 155 6.93 23.28 -3.87
N ALA A 156 7.34 23.01 -5.12
CA ALA A 156 7.50 21.65 -5.62
C ALA A 156 8.59 20.90 -4.85
N SER A 157 9.75 21.53 -4.60
CA SER A 157 10.85 20.91 -3.85
C SER A 157 10.47 20.63 -2.39
N GLU A 158 9.77 21.54 -1.72
CA GLU A 158 9.32 21.38 -0.34
C GLU A 158 8.30 20.22 -0.25
N LYS A 159 7.29 20.18 -1.11
CA LYS A 159 6.31 19.08 -1.17
C LYS A 159 6.95 17.73 -1.51
N ILE A 160 7.92 17.69 -2.42
CA ILE A 160 8.66 16.46 -2.74
C ILE A 160 9.41 15.95 -1.49
N PHE A 161 10.07 16.84 -0.75
CA PHE A 161 10.83 16.44 0.43
C PHE A 161 9.94 15.87 1.53
N GLU A 162 8.79 16.51 1.79
CA GLU A 162 7.78 15.99 2.71
C GLU A 162 7.25 14.61 2.26
N PHE A 163 6.93 14.48 0.98
CA PHE A 163 6.47 13.22 0.40
C PHE A 163 7.51 12.10 0.59
N VAL A 164 8.79 12.38 0.29
CA VAL A 164 9.89 11.42 0.41
C VAL A 164 10.11 11.01 1.87
N LYS A 165 10.01 11.96 2.81
CA LYS A 165 10.15 11.68 4.25
C LYS A 165 9.10 10.68 4.73
N GLU A 166 7.85 10.87 4.30
CA GLU A 166 6.73 10.03 4.72
C GLU A 166 6.71 8.68 4.00
N ILE A 167 6.93 8.64 2.69
CA ILE A 167 6.92 7.36 1.95
C ILE A 167 8.09 6.44 2.34
N LYS A 168 9.13 6.97 3.00
CA LYS A 168 10.29 6.19 3.43
C LYS A 168 9.90 5.03 4.36
N THR A 169 8.90 5.23 5.23
CA THR A 169 8.41 4.20 6.16
C THR A 169 7.49 3.18 5.51
N GLU A 170 7.05 3.43 4.27
CA GLU A 170 6.06 2.62 3.56
C GLU A 170 6.71 1.70 2.52
N ASN A 171 6.08 0.56 2.23
CA ASN A 171 6.54 -0.36 1.19
C ASN A 171 5.85 -0.11 -0.18
N TYR A 172 6.00 1.10 -0.72
CA TYR A 172 5.41 1.50 -2.01
C TYR A 172 6.49 1.79 -3.05
N PRO A 173 7.11 0.74 -3.64
CA PRO A 173 8.30 0.90 -4.50
C PRO A 173 8.02 1.72 -5.77
N ASN A 174 6.87 1.50 -6.41
CA ASN A 174 6.48 2.23 -7.61
C ASN A 174 6.32 3.75 -7.38
N LEU A 175 5.70 4.18 -6.28
CA LEU A 175 5.60 5.59 -5.90
C LEU A 175 6.97 6.19 -5.54
N LYS A 176 7.85 5.43 -4.86
CA LYS A 176 9.23 5.87 -4.56
C LYS A 176 10.02 6.12 -5.85
N LEU A 177 9.85 5.28 -6.86
CA LEU A 177 10.47 5.46 -8.18
C LEU A 177 9.91 6.70 -8.89
N LEU A 178 8.59 6.87 -8.88
CA LEU A 178 7.94 8.01 -9.52
C LEU A 178 8.37 9.35 -8.90
N ILE A 179 8.30 9.48 -7.57
CA ILE A 179 8.70 10.73 -6.92
C ILE A 179 10.19 11.05 -7.15
N SER A 180 11.04 10.03 -7.17
CA SER A 180 12.46 10.19 -7.49
C SER A 180 12.68 10.68 -8.92
N SER A 181 11.90 10.17 -9.89
CA SER A 181 11.91 10.61 -11.27
C SER A 181 11.45 12.07 -11.41
N VAL A 182 10.36 12.44 -10.74
CA VAL A 182 9.84 13.83 -10.69
C VAL A 182 10.89 14.77 -10.11
N TYR A 183 11.52 14.41 -8.99
CA TYR A 183 12.55 15.24 -8.37
C TYR A 183 13.77 15.42 -9.29
N LYS A 184 14.24 14.34 -9.92
CA LYS A 184 15.32 14.40 -10.91
C LYS A 184 15.00 15.35 -12.07
N LYS A 185 13.76 15.32 -12.58
CA LYS A 185 13.32 16.23 -13.65
C LYS A 185 13.31 17.68 -13.16
N LEU A 186 12.78 17.95 -11.96
CA LEU A 186 12.77 19.29 -11.35
C LEU A 186 14.18 19.86 -11.19
N LEU A 187 15.12 19.09 -10.63
CA LEU A 187 16.51 19.51 -10.47
C LEU A 187 17.19 19.76 -11.82
N SER A 188 16.95 18.88 -12.81
CA SER A 188 17.50 19.03 -14.16
C SER A 188 16.97 20.30 -14.85
N TYR A 189 15.68 20.60 -14.71
CA TYR A 189 15.08 21.82 -15.22
C TYR A 189 15.69 23.06 -14.56
N ARG A 190 15.86 23.03 -13.24
CA ARG A 190 16.48 24.15 -12.50
C ARG A 190 17.93 24.40 -12.92
N LEU A 191 18.72 23.34 -13.09
CA LEU A 191 20.09 23.45 -13.62
C LEU A 191 20.12 23.98 -15.05
N ARG A 192 19.14 23.61 -15.89
CA ARG A 192 19.03 24.15 -17.25
C ARG A 192 18.74 25.66 -17.24
N ASN A 193 17.95 26.15 -16.30
CA ASN A 193 17.76 27.60 -16.15
C ASN A 193 19.06 28.29 -15.76
N TYR A 194 19.82 27.74 -14.81
CA TYR A 194 21.14 28.28 -14.47
C TYR A 194 22.14 28.19 -15.63
N SER A 195 22.09 27.17 -16.48
CA SER A 195 22.96 27.09 -17.67
C SER A 195 22.72 28.21 -18.70
N LYS A 196 21.52 28.79 -18.72
CA LYS A 196 21.20 29.94 -19.58
C LYS A 196 21.88 31.20 -19.05
N GLU A 197 21.81 31.40 -17.74
CA GLU A 197 22.29 32.61 -17.07
C GLU A 197 23.80 32.60 -16.78
N PHE A 198 24.38 31.43 -16.47
CA PHE A 198 25.75 31.30 -15.97
C PHE A 198 26.58 30.35 -16.84
N ASP A 199 27.86 30.66 -17.03
CA ASP A 199 28.83 29.75 -17.67
C ASP A 199 29.33 28.71 -16.69
N LYS A 200 29.55 29.14 -15.45
CA LYS A 200 29.96 28.31 -14.32
C LYS A 200 29.41 28.83 -13.00
N LEU A 201 29.23 27.94 -12.03
CA LEU A 201 28.90 28.26 -10.64
C LEU A 201 29.71 27.38 -9.69
N SER A 202 30.13 27.94 -8.55
CA SER A 202 30.67 27.11 -7.46
C SER A 202 29.58 26.22 -6.87
N ILE A 203 29.96 25.03 -6.39
CA ILE A 203 29.04 24.11 -5.68
C ILE A 203 28.40 24.81 -4.48
N SER A 204 29.15 25.61 -3.73
CA SER A 204 28.61 26.35 -2.57
C SER A 204 27.51 27.35 -2.95
N THR A 205 27.64 28.03 -4.08
CA THR A 205 26.63 28.97 -4.58
C THR A 205 25.43 28.21 -5.13
N LEU A 206 25.69 27.16 -5.91
CA LEU A 206 24.66 26.34 -6.52
C LEU A 206 23.82 25.59 -5.48
N SER A 207 24.44 25.09 -4.41
CA SER A 207 23.77 24.39 -3.31
C SER A 207 22.80 25.32 -2.56
N LYS A 208 23.21 26.57 -2.31
CA LYS A 208 22.34 27.61 -1.74
C LYS A 208 21.17 27.93 -2.67
N LYS A 209 21.45 28.13 -3.97
CA LYS A 209 20.44 28.44 -4.99
C LYS A 209 19.42 27.30 -5.21
N MET A 210 19.87 26.05 -5.10
CA MET A 210 19.03 24.86 -5.24
C MET A 210 18.41 24.40 -3.92
N LYS A 211 18.77 25.01 -2.78
CA LYS A 211 18.37 24.57 -1.43
C LYS A 211 18.67 23.08 -1.20
N MET A 212 19.87 22.66 -1.59
CA MET A 212 20.30 21.26 -1.55
C MET A 212 21.62 21.16 -0.80
N ASN A 213 21.86 20.07 -0.08
CA ASN A 213 23.18 19.80 0.51
C ASN A 213 24.24 19.63 -0.60
N GLN A 214 25.47 20.07 -0.34
CA GLN A 214 26.55 20.05 -1.34
C GLN A 214 26.90 18.64 -1.80
N ASP A 215 26.99 17.67 -0.89
CA ASP A 215 27.32 16.28 -1.22
C ASP A 215 26.23 15.64 -2.08
N GLN A 216 24.97 15.89 -1.73
CA GLN A 216 23.82 15.45 -2.52
C GLN A 216 23.82 16.07 -3.91
N LEU A 217 24.16 17.36 -4.02
CA LEU A 217 24.25 18.08 -5.28
C LEU A 217 25.40 17.55 -6.15
N ILE A 218 26.58 17.29 -5.57
CA ILE A 218 27.73 16.67 -6.27
C ILE A 218 27.33 15.28 -6.79
N GLY A 219 26.72 14.46 -5.95
CA GLY A 219 26.21 13.14 -6.33
C GLY A 219 25.24 13.22 -7.51
N PHE A 220 24.29 14.15 -7.44
CA PHE A 220 23.33 14.40 -8.53
C PHE A 220 24.01 14.85 -9.82
N ILE A 221 24.93 15.81 -9.76
CA ILE A 221 25.70 16.30 -10.92
C ILE A 221 26.48 15.17 -11.57
N ASN A 222 27.17 14.35 -10.77
CA ASN A 222 27.92 13.21 -11.27
C ASN A 222 27.04 12.17 -11.96
N LEU A 223 25.80 12.01 -11.49
CA LEU A 223 24.81 11.12 -12.09
C LEU A 223 24.27 11.66 -13.42
N ILE A 224 23.99 12.96 -13.52
CA ILE A 224 23.41 13.54 -14.73
C ILE A 224 24.44 13.95 -15.78
N LYS A 225 25.70 14.27 -15.43
CA LYS A 225 26.70 14.78 -16.40
C LYS A 225 26.97 13.83 -17.57
N LYS A 226 26.78 12.52 -17.35
CA LYS A 226 26.93 11.48 -18.37
C LYS A 226 25.76 11.41 -19.36
N GLN A 227 24.65 12.10 -19.08
CA GLN A 227 23.45 12.06 -19.91
C GLN A 227 23.56 13.02 -21.10
N PRO A 228 23.12 12.64 -22.32
CA PRO A 228 23.21 13.50 -23.51
C PRO A 228 22.54 14.86 -23.32
N LYS A 229 21.37 14.89 -22.67
CA LYS A 229 20.55 16.09 -22.44
C LYS A 229 20.96 16.91 -21.19
N SER A 230 22.07 16.53 -20.54
CA SER A 230 22.53 17.19 -19.32
C SER A 230 22.93 18.64 -19.57
N PRO A 231 22.47 19.60 -18.73
CA PRO A 231 22.93 20.98 -18.80
C PRO A 231 24.36 21.17 -18.27
N VAL A 232 24.96 20.14 -17.67
CA VAL A 232 26.32 20.20 -17.11
C VAL A 232 27.33 19.68 -18.14
N LYS A 233 28.40 20.45 -18.37
CA LYS A 233 29.55 20.08 -19.22
C LYS A 233 30.52 19.20 -18.43
N TYR A 234 31.00 19.70 -17.29
CA TYR A 234 31.83 18.95 -16.34
C TYR A 234 31.80 19.61 -14.96
N TYR A 235 32.30 18.87 -13.97
CA TYR A 235 32.50 19.32 -12.60
C TYR A 235 33.97 19.05 -12.24
N THR A 236 34.64 20.03 -11.65
CA THR A 236 36.03 19.93 -11.20
C THR A 236 36.07 19.84 -9.68
N SER A 237 36.66 18.77 -9.14
CA SER A 237 36.81 18.58 -7.68
C SER A 237 37.67 19.66 -7.04
N ASP A 238 38.72 20.09 -7.75
CA ASP A 238 39.78 20.94 -7.20
C ASP A 238 39.30 22.38 -6.97
N THR A 239 38.51 22.91 -7.89
CA THR A 239 37.93 24.26 -7.78
C THR A 239 36.48 24.25 -7.25
N GLN A 240 35.89 23.06 -7.11
CA GLN A 240 34.48 22.87 -6.79
C GLN A 240 33.53 23.67 -7.71
N GLU A 241 33.87 23.78 -8.99
CA GLU A 241 33.09 24.51 -9.99
C GLU A 241 32.31 23.56 -10.91
N VAL A 242 31.08 23.95 -11.23
CA VAL A 242 30.20 23.29 -12.19
C VAL A 242 30.16 24.14 -13.44
N PHE A 243 30.61 23.58 -14.56
CA PHE A 243 30.58 24.23 -15.87
C PHE A 243 29.34 23.79 -16.63
N PHE A 244 28.61 24.75 -17.18
CA PHE A 244 27.37 24.48 -17.89
C PHE A 244 27.58 24.37 -19.41
N LYS A 245 26.74 23.58 -20.07
CA LYS A 245 26.59 23.63 -21.53
C LYS A 245 25.61 24.75 -21.85
N LYS A 246 26.00 25.69 -22.71
CA LYS A 246 25.04 26.66 -23.24
C LYS A 246 23.99 25.92 -24.06
N PRO A 247 22.70 26.27 -23.94
CA PRO A 247 21.70 25.75 -24.84
C PRO A 247 22.09 26.15 -26.26
N SER A 248 22.22 25.18 -27.15
CA SER A 248 22.26 25.45 -28.59
C SER A 248 20.94 26.09 -28.99
N VAL A 249 21.01 27.24 -29.67
CA VAL A 249 19.87 27.99 -30.22
C VAL A 249 19.01 27.09 -31.09
#